data_AF-A0A658K1M7-F1
#
_entry.id   AF-A0A658K1M7-F1
#
_cell.length_a   1.000
_cell.length_b   1.000
_cell.length_c   1.000
_cell.angle_alpha   90.00
_cell.angle_beta   90.00
_cell.angle_gamma   90.00
#
_symmetry.space_group_name_H-M   'P 1'
#
loop_
_entity.id
_entity.type
_entity.pdbx_description
1 polymer ?
#
loop_
_entity_poly.entity_id
_entity_poly.type
_entity_poly.pdbx_seq_one_letter_code
_entity_poly.pdbx_strand_id
1 'polypeptide(L)'
;MSRRSGILIGLLALLLLAGAGLYLSRHLERYEKTVDQGPSPQAKANPWLAAEHFLRSLSITVNTTDTLARLPDPSQSTQTLLLLNDREDMTPAQTERLLNWAEAGGHLLVVAEQLWNEKKGRSGDLLL
;
A
#
# COMPACT_ATOMS: atom_id res chain seq x y z
N MET A 1 -51.64 50.80 -0.70
CA MET A 1 -50.75 50.17 -1.70
C MET A 1 -51.62 49.36 -2.66
N SER A 2 -51.66 49.74 -3.94
CA SER A 2 -52.58 49.18 -4.93
C SER A 2 -52.21 47.73 -5.25
N ARG A 3 -53.18 46.81 -5.24
CA ARG A 3 -53.01 45.36 -5.50
C ARG A 3 -52.22 45.06 -6.78
N ARG A 4 -52.25 45.97 -7.75
CA ARG A 4 -51.50 45.92 -9.02
C ARG A 4 -49.98 45.98 -8.83
N SER A 5 -49.49 46.79 -7.89
CA SER A 5 -48.06 46.89 -7.60
C SER A 5 -47.51 45.61 -6.96
N GLY A 6 -48.29 44.95 -6.10
CA GLY A 6 -47.89 43.66 -5.53
C GLY A 6 -47.80 42.55 -6.59
N ILE A 7 -48.73 42.53 -7.55
CA ILE A 7 -48.70 41.58 -8.68
C ILE A 7 -47.48 41.83 -9.57
N LEU A 8 -47.19 43.09 -9.90
CA LEU A 8 -46.02 43.45 -10.71
C LEU A 8 -44.69 43.06 -10.04
N ILE A 9 -44.57 43.29 -8.72
CA ILE A 9 -43.40 42.88 -7.95
C ILE A 9 -43.26 41.36 -7.94
N GLY A 10 -44.36 40.63 -7.75
CA GLY A 10 -44.36 39.17 -7.78
C GLY A 10 -43.94 38.61 -9.14
N LEU A 11 -44.44 39.20 -10.24
CA LEU A 11 -44.08 38.83 -11.60
C LEU A 11 -42.60 39.10 -11.91
N LEU A 12 -42.08 40.24 -11.46
CA LEU A 12 -40.67 40.58 -11.60
C LEU A 12 -39.77 39.60 -10.82
N ALA A 13 -40.14 39.28 -9.58
CA ALA A 13 -39.41 38.31 -8.76
C ALA A 13 -39.40 36.91 -9.40
N LEU A 14 -40.53 36.47 -9.94
CA LEU A 14 -40.63 35.19 -10.66
C LEU A 14 -39.72 35.16 -11.88
N LEU A 15 -39.69 36.24 -12.66
CA LEU A 15 -38.87 36.36 -13.86
C LEU A 15 -37.37 36.33 -13.52
N LEU A 16 -36.97 37.02 -12.46
CA LEU A 16 -35.60 36.98 -11.96
C LEU A 16 -35.19 35.58 -11.49
N LEU A 17 -36.07 34.88 -10.77
CA LEU A 17 -35.82 33.50 -10.33
C LEU A 17 -35.70 32.52 -11.51
N ALA A 18 -36.57 32.65 -12.52
CA ALA A 18 -36.51 31.84 -13.73
C ALA A 18 -35.23 32.09 -14.53
N GLY A 19 -34.82 33.36 -14.67
CA GLY A 19 -33.57 33.74 -15.32
C GLY A 19 -32.34 33.20 -14.59
N ALA A 20 -32.31 33.31 -13.26
CA ALA A 20 -31.23 32.78 -12.44
C ALA A 20 -31.15 31.24 -12.53
N GLY A 21 -32.30 30.55 -12.52
CA GLY A 21 -32.35 29.09 -12.68
C GLY A 21 -31.81 28.63 -14.04
N LEU A 22 -32.19 29.31 -15.12
CA LEU A 22 -31.65 29.05 -16.46
C LEU A 22 -30.14 29.31 -16.55
N TYR A 23 -29.68 30.41 -15.94
CA TYR A 23 -28.26 30.76 -15.93
C TYR A 23 -27.43 29.69 -15.20
N LEU A 24 -27.83 29.31 -13.98
CA LEU A 24 -27.17 28.24 -13.21
C LEU A 24 -27.18 26.91 -13.98
N SER A 25 -28.32 26.53 -14.56
CA SER A 25 -28.43 25.26 -15.29
C SER A 25 -27.47 25.15 -16.48
N ARG A 26 -27.06 26.28 -17.07
CA ARG A 26 -26.10 26.29 -18.20
C ARG A 26 -24.65 26.44 -17.77
N HIS A 27 -24.38 26.98 -16.58
CA HIS A 27 -23.02 27.20 -16.07
C HIS A 27 -22.57 26.16 -15.05
N LEU A 28 -23.46 25.25 -14.65
CA LEU A 28 -23.11 24.09 -13.81
C LEU A 28 -22.45 23.02 -14.68
N GLU A 29 -21.12 23.04 -14.72
CA GLU A 29 -20.35 21.96 -15.31
C GLU A 29 -20.15 20.82 -14.30
N ARG A 30 -20.54 19.60 -14.70
CA ARG A 30 -20.15 18.40 -13.96
C ARG A 30 -18.67 18.14 -14.25
N TYR A 31 -17.83 18.24 -13.23
CA TYR A 31 -16.45 17.84 -13.30
C TYR A 31 -16.22 16.56 -12.50
N GLU A 32 -15.39 15.68 -13.06
CA GLU A 32 -14.88 14.52 -12.34
C GLU A 32 -13.63 14.95 -11.56
N LYS A 33 -13.55 14.53 -10.29
CA LYS A 33 -12.37 14.77 -9.47
C LYS A 33 -11.90 13.43 -8.91
N THR A 34 -10.68 13.06 -9.25
CA THR A 34 -9.99 11.97 -8.57
C THR A 34 -9.70 12.41 -7.14
N VAL A 35 -10.24 11.68 -6.17
CA VAL A 35 -9.95 11.88 -4.75
C VAL A 35 -9.08 10.72 -4.30
N ASP A 36 -7.90 11.05 -3.79
CA ASP A 36 -7.03 10.07 -3.14
C ASP A 36 -7.68 9.60 -1.84
N GLN A 37 -8.10 8.33 -1.81
CA GLN A 37 -8.68 7.68 -0.63
C GLN A 37 -7.60 7.11 0.31
N GLY A 38 -6.32 7.28 -0.05
CA GLY A 38 -5.20 6.67 0.61
C GLY A 38 -5.11 5.16 0.38
N PRO A 39 -4.27 4.47 1.17
CA PRO A 39 -4.05 3.03 1.03
C PRO A 39 -5.33 2.22 1.27
N SER A 40 -5.59 1.25 0.40
CA SER A 40 -6.67 0.29 0.58
C SER A 40 -6.48 -0.52 1.87
N PRO A 41 -7.55 -1.11 2.44
CA PRO A 41 -7.42 -1.99 3.61
C PRO A 41 -6.42 -3.14 3.39
N GLN A 42 -6.34 -3.66 2.17
CA GLN A 42 -5.39 -4.71 1.79
C GLN A 42 -3.94 -4.20 1.85
N ALA A 43 -3.69 -3.00 1.33
CA ALA A 43 -2.35 -2.38 1.36
C ALA A 43 -1.92 -2.02 2.80
N LYS A 44 -2.89 -1.71 3.68
CA LYS A 44 -2.62 -1.50 5.11
C LYS A 44 -2.26 -2.79 5.84
N ALA A 45 -2.90 -3.90 5.48
CA ALA A 45 -2.66 -5.20 6.10
C ALA A 45 -1.37 -5.88 5.61
N ASN A 46 -0.97 -5.63 4.35
CA ASN A 46 0.22 -6.20 3.76
C ASN A 46 1.09 -5.10 3.13
N PRO A 47 2.16 -4.65 3.82
CA PRO A 47 3.12 -3.69 3.26
C PRO A 47 3.78 -4.16 1.95
N TRP A 48 3.83 -5.48 1.72
CA TRP A 48 4.43 -6.12 0.55
C TRP A 48 3.43 -6.43 -0.56
N LEU A 49 2.21 -5.90 -0.51
CA LEU A 49 1.14 -6.20 -1.47
C LEU A 49 1.54 -5.92 -2.92
N ALA A 50 2.29 -4.83 -3.16
CA ALA A 50 2.78 -4.50 -4.49
C ALA A 50 3.77 -5.55 -5.04
N ALA A 51 4.69 -6.03 -4.19
CA ALA A 51 5.64 -7.07 -4.55
C ALA A 51 4.93 -8.40 -4.80
N GLU A 52 3.93 -8.74 -3.97
CA GLU A 52 3.09 -9.91 -4.17
C GLU A 52 2.37 -9.87 -5.53
N HIS A 53 1.71 -8.76 -5.86
CA HIS A 53 1.05 -8.60 -7.16
C HIS A 53 2.02 -8.70 -8.33
N PHE A 54 3.20 -8.08 -8.21
CA PHE A 54 4.23 -8.15 -9.23
C PHE A 54 4.67 -9.60 -9.48
N LEU A 55 5.02 -10.34 -8.43
CA LEU A 55 5.44 -11.74 -8.55
C LEU A 55 4.32 -12.65 -9.06
N ARG A 56 3.07 -12.44 -8.61
CA ARG A 56 1.91 -13.16 -9.13
C ARG A 56 1.67 -12.90 -10.61
N SER A 57 1.93 -11.68 -11.09
CA SER A 57 1.83 -11.37 -12.53
C SER A 57 2.86 -12.12 -13.37
N LEU A 58 3.98 -12.51 -12.75
CA LEU A 58 4.99 -13.40 -13.33
C LEU A 58 4.67 -14.90 -13.13
N SER A 59 3.44 -15.24 -12.69
CA SER A 59 3.01 -16.61 -12.36
C SER A 59 3.82 -17.29 -11.24
N ILE A 60 4.47 -16.50 -10.39
CA ILE A 60 5.18 -17.00 -9.21
C ILE A 60 4.18 -17.10 -8.05
N THR A 61 4.15 -18.25 -7.38
CA THR A 61 3.32 -18.42 -6.18
C THR A 61 3.99 -17.72 -5.00
N VAL A 62 3.27 -16.76 -4.41
CA VAL A 62 3.74 -15.99 -3.24
C VAL A 62 2.85 -16.27 -2.05
N ASN A 63 3.49 -16.51 -0.90
CA ASN A 63 2.85 -16.58 0.40
C ASN A 63 3.52 -15.57 1.33
N THR A 64 2.70 -14.76 1.99
CA THR A 64 3.15 -13.79 2.99
C THR A 64 2.93 -14.39 4.37
N THR A 65 3.92 -14.28 5.25
CA THR A 65 3.83 -14.74 6.65
C THR A 65 4.43 -13.69 7.57
N ASP A 66 3.78 -13.47 8.71
CA ASP A 66 4.28 -12.56 9.75
C ASP A 66 5.23 -13.27 10.72
N THR A 67 5.46 -14.57 10.56
CA THR A 67 6.29 -15.36 11.45
C THR A 67 7.32 -16.23 10.73
N LEU A 68 8.55 -16.19 11.23
CA LEU A 68 9.65 -17.10 10.88
C LEU A 68 9.58 -18.44 11.63
N ALA A 69 8.58 -18.64 12.50
CA ALA A 69 8.46 -19.88 13.28
C ALA A 69 8.15 -21.10 12.41
N ARG A 70 7.52 -20.89 11.25
CA ARG A 70 7.11 -21.95 10.34
C ARG A 70 7.70 -21.70 8.96
N LEU A 71 8.98 -22.04 8.81
CA LEU A 71 9.61 -22.09 7.51
C LEU A 71 9.17 -23.36 6.77
N PRO A 72 8.81 -23.25 5.49
CA PRO A 72 8.52 -24.40 4.65
C PRO A 72 9.78 -25.26 4.45
N ASP A 73 9.60 -26.56 4.27
CA ASP A 73 10.71 -27.51 4.09
C ASP A 73 11.45 -27.22 2.76
N PRO A 74 12.73 -26.78 2.81
CA PRO A 74 13.48 -26.41 1.62
C PRO A 74 13.84 -27.62 0.76
N SER A 75 13.75 -28.85 1.28
CA SER A 75 14.06 -30.07 0.53
C SER A 75 12.95 -30.47 -0.46
N GLN A 76 11.71 -30.02 -0.24
CA GLN A 76 10.55 -30.37 -1.07
C GLN A 76 10.50 -29.60 -2.39
N SER A 77 11.07 -28.39 -2.39
CA SER A 77 11.05 -27.49 -3.55
C SER A 77 12.02 -26.34 -3.32
N THR A 78 12.62 -25.80 -4.38
CA THR A 78 13.39 -24.56 -4.29
C THR A 78 12.48 -23.41 -3.88
N GLN A 79 12.74 -22.84 -2.71
CA GLN A 79 11.95 -21.73 -2.16
C GLN A 79 12.87 -20.55 -1.83
N THR A 80 12.34 -19.35 -2.06
CA THR A 80 13.04 -18.10 -1.77
C THR A 80 12.26 -17.34 -0.72
N LEU A 81 12.91 -17.05 0.41
CA LEU A 81 12.37 -16.19 1.45
C LEU A 81 12.88 -14.76 1.24
N LEU A 82 11.95 -13.82 1.13
CA LEU A 82 12.21 -12.40 1.07
C LEU A 82 12.04 -11.81 2.47
N LEU A 83 13.14 -11.41 3.11
CA LEU A 83 13.14 -10.78 4.43
C LEU A 83 13.60 -9.33 4.28
N LEU A 84 12.62 -8.46 4.03
CA LEU A 84 12.83 -7.08 3.59
C LEU A 84 12.57 -6.03 4.69
N ASN A 85 12.02 -6.43 5.82
CA ASN A 85 11.80 -5.54 6.96
C ASN A 85 13.01 -5.52 7.88
N ASP A 86 13.06 -4.52 8.76
CA ASP A 86 14.06 -4.41 9.82
C ASP A 86 14.01 -5.62 10.77
N ARG A 87 15.17 -6.07 11.23
CA ARG A 87 15.36 -7.28 12.03
C ARG A 87 15.88 -6.98 13.43
N GLU A 88 15.71 -5.74 13.92
CA GLU A 88 16.06 -5.34 15.30
C GLU A 88 15.52 -6.31 16.36
N ASP A 89 14.34 -6.91 16.14
CA ASP A 89 13.68 -7.83 17.07
C ASP A 89 14.03 -9.32 16.86
N MET A 90 14.88 -9.68 15.89
CA MET A 90 15.25 -11.08 15.65
C MET A 90 16.16 -11.61 16.76
N THR A 91 15.74 -12.72 17.35
CA THR A 91 16.54 -13.44 18.34
C THR A 91 17.66 -14.25 17.67
N PRO A 92 18.80 -14.48 18.35
CA PRO A 92 19.87 -15.32 17.82
C PRO A 92 19.42 -16.72 17.38
N ALA A 93 18.46 -17.31 18.09
CA ALA A 93 17.88 -18.62 17.74
C ALA A 93 17.05 -18.59 16.45
N GLN A 94 16.38 -17.47 16.15
CA GLN A 94 15.67 -17.30 14.88
C GLN A 94 16.65 -17.11 13.73
N THR A 95 17.74 -16.35 13.94
CA THR A 95 18.83 -16.21 12.97
C THR A 95 19.46 -17.55 12.64
N GLU A 96 19.86 -18.33 13.64
CA GLU A 96 20.47 -19.65 13.44
C GLU A 96 19.53 -20.60 12.68
N ARG A 97 18.23 -20.59 13.01
CA ARG A 97 17.22 -21.37 12.26
C ARG A 97 17.14 -20.97 10.80
N LEU A 98 17.22 -19.67 10.50
CA LEU A 98 17.14 -19.15 9.14
C LEU A 98 18.39 -19.53 8.33
N LEU A 99 19.57 -19.43 8.95
CA LEU A 99 20.83 -19.86 8.34
C LEU A 99 20.82 -21.36 8.06
N ASN A 100 20.40 -22.19 9.04
CA ASN A 100 20.25 -23.64 8.84
C ASN A 100 19.25 -23.98 7.72
N TRP A 101 18.18 -23.20 7.59
CA TRP A 101 17.21 -23.37 6.49
C TRP A 101 17.83 -23.01 5.13
N ALA A 102 18.64 -21.97 5.06
CA ALA A 102 19.36 -21.59 3.84
C ALA A 102 20.42 -22.64 3.46
N GLU A 103 21.18 -23.14 4.44
CA GLU A 103 22.14 -24.25 4.26
C GLU A 103 21.47 -25.53 3.75
N ALA A 104 20.22 -25.78 4.16
CA ALA A 104 19.42 -26.91 3.68
C ALA A 104 18.86 -26.73 2.25
N GLY A 105 19.22 -25.66 1.54
CA GLY A 105 18.87 -25.41 0.14
C GLY A 105 17.82 -24.30 -0.07
N GLY A 106 17.40 -23.62 1.00
CA GLY A 106 16.57 -22.43 0.90
C GLY A 106 17.36 -21.22 0.38
N HIS A 107 16.73 -20.36 -0.42
CA HIS A 107 17.34 -19.10 -0.82
C HIS A 107 16.83 -17.95 0.07
N LEU A 108 17.75 -17.12 0.55
CA LEU A 108 17.43 -15.96 1.36
C LEU A 108 17.78 -14.67 0.60
N LEU A 109 16.81 -13.76 0.50
CA LEU A 109 17.04 -12.40 0.01
C LEU A 109 16.76 -11.44 1.16
N VAL A 110 17.81 -10.75 1.60
CA VAL A 110 17.80 -9.81 2.73
C VAL A 110 18.36 -8.46 2.33
N VAL A 111 17.94 -7.41 3.04
CA VAL A 111 18.58 -6.11 3.00
C VAL A 111 19.66 -6.06 4.09
N ALA A 112 20.88 -5.63 3.76
CA ALA A 112 21.95 -5.49 4.76
C ALA A 112 21.63 -4.35 5.74
N GLU A 113 21.68 -4.63 7.04
CA GLU A 113 21.45 -3.62 8.09
C GLU A 113 22.75 -2.90 8.47
N GLN A 114 23.88 -3.61 8.37
CA GLN A 114 25.18 -3.03 8.64
C GLN A 114 26.15 -3.32 7.51
N LEU A 115 26.90 -2.30 7.13
CA LEU A 115 27.96 -2.43 6.13
C LEU A 115 29.18 -3.13 6.74
N TRP A 116 29.91 -3.84 5.87
CA TRP A 116 31.17 -4.47 6.22
C TRP A 116 32.15 -3.46 6.85
N ASN A 117 32.71 -3.82 8.00
CA ASN A 117 33.76 -3.04 8.64
C ASN A 117 35.12 -3.70 8.41
N GLU A 118 35.92 -3.14 7.50
CA GLU A 118 37.25 -3.66 7.15
C GLU A 118 38.19 -3.80 8.36
N LYS A 119 38.11 -2.89 9.34
CA LYS A 119 38.96 -2.92 10.54
C LYS A 119 38.58 -4.05 11.50
N LYS A 120 37.29 -4.40 11.56
CA LYS A 120 36.77 -5.48 12.42
C LYS A 120 36.71 -6.83 11.70
N GLY A 121 36.87 -6.86 10.37
CA GLY A 121 36.78 -8.08 9.56
C GLY A 121 35.41 -8.74 9.61
N ARG A 122 34.35 -7.98 9.88
CA ARG A 122 32.97 -8.47 9.92
C ARG A 122 31.98 -7.34 9.68
N SER A 123 30.82 -7.68 9.13
CA SER A 123 29.60 -6.89 9.32
C SER A 123 29.08 -7.18 10.74
N GLY A 124 28.42 -6.21 11.38
CA GLY A 124 27.73 -6.47 12.64
C GLY A 124 26.28 -6.93 12.44
N ASP A 125 25.89 -7.22 11.20
CA ASP A 125 24.64 -7.88 10.84
C ASP A 125 24.70 -9.36 11.25
N LEU A 126 23.60 -9.86 11.80
CA LEU A 126 23.54 -11.25 12.26
C LEU A 126 23.45 -12.25 11.09
N LEU A 127 23.10 -11.79 9.88
CA LEU A 127 22.92 -12.63 8.69
C LEU A 127 24.05 -12.49 7.65
N LEU A 128 24.96 -11.51 7.78
CA LEU A 128 25.99 -11.16 6.78
C LEU A 128 27.35 -10.88 7.42
#